data_AF-A0A7S1WLQ1-F1
#
_entry.id   AF-A0A7S1WLQ1-F1
#
_cell.length_a   1.000
_cell.length_b   1.000
_cell.length_c   1.000
_cell.angle_alpha   90.00
_cell.angle_beta   90.00
_cell.angle_gamma   90.00
#
_symmetry.space_group_name_H-M   'P 1'
#
loop_
_entity.id
_entity.type
_entity.pdbx_description
1 polymer ?
#
loop_
_entity_poly.entity_id
_entity_poly.type
_entity_poly.pdbx_seq_one_letter_code
_entity_poly.pdbx_strand_id
1 'polypeptide(L)'
;MTVELEDGTVLRVGILAVLKFTSSRKRSSVIASFKEVDESGTLRCRTALFTKGADSVIIARLAPRMQNTNATVKSLSALKEYAEDGLRTLCLAGRDLPQEELEPWLKRYSEARCATQDRQARL
;
A
#
# COMPACT_ATOMS: atom_id res chain seq x y z
N MET A 1 -13.74 8.94 0.90
CA MET A 1 -14.04 8.05 -0.23
C MET A 1 -14.91 6.92 0.29
N THR A 2 -15.80 6.38 -0.52
CA THR A 2 -16.60 5.21 -0.16
C THR A 2 -16.25 4.09 -1.13
N VAL A 3 -16.03 2.88 -0.61
CA VAL A 3 -15.73 1.67 -1.40
C VAL A 3 -16.77 0.63 -1.03
N GLU A 4 -17.42 0.06 -2.04
CA GLU A 4 -18.34 -1.06 -1.87
C GLU A 4 -17.56 -2.36 -2.11
N LEU A 5 -17.65 -3.29 -1.17
CA LEU A 5 -17.03 -4.60 -1.26
C LEU A 5 -17.97 -5.57 -1.99
N GLU A 6 -17.43 -6.71 -2.44
CA GLU A 6 -18.19 -7.73 -3.19
C GLU A 6 -19.37 -8.32 -2.38
N ASP A 7 -19.28 -8.29 -1.05
CA ASP A 7 -20.34 -8.73 -0.14
C ASP A 7 -21.44 -7.67 0.10
N GLY A 8 -21.36 -6.52 -0.59
CA GLY A 8 -22.27 -5.38 -0.42
C GLY A 8 -21.93 -4.47 0.76
N THR A 9 -20.86 -4.77 1.52
CA THR A 9 -20.43 -3.92 2.62
C THR A 9 -19.87 -2.60 2.10
N VAL A 10 -20.38 -1.49 2.63
CA VAL A 10 -19.95 -0.14 2.25
C VAL A 10 -18.92 0.39 3.24
N LEU A 11 -17.67 0.47 2.83
CA LEU A 11 -16.56 1.02 3.62
C LEU A 11 -16.35 2.51 3.33
N ARG A 12 -16.34 3.32 4.39
CA ARG A 12 -15.83 4.71 4.31
C ARG A 12 -14.33 4.72 4.55
N VAL A 13 -13.60 5.12 3.51
CA VAL A 13 -12.13 5.19 3.48
C VAL A 13 -11.66 6.64 3.51
N GLY A 14 -10.84 6.96 4.50
CA GLY A 14 -10.06 8.19 4.59
C GLY A 14 -8.67 7.99 3.99
N ILE A 15 -8.23 8.89 3.12
CA ILE A 15 -6.86 8.86 2.56
C ILE A 15 -6.00 9.84 3.35
N LEU A 16 -5.04 9.33 4.10
CA LEU A 16 -4.15 10.12 4.96
C LEU A 16 -2.93 10.63 4.20
N ALA A 17 -2.38 9.83 3.28
CA ALA A 17 -1.25 10.23 2.46
C ALA A 17 -1.27 9.55 1.09
N VAL A 18 -0.78 10.27 0.07
CA VAL A 18 -0.62 9.75 -1.29
C VAL A 18 0.83 9.95 -1.73
N LEU A 19 1.51 8.84 -1.97
CA LEU A 19 2.87 8.79 -2.50
C LEU A 19 2.78 8.44 -3.99
N LYS A 20 2.71 9.48 -4.83
CA LYS A 20 2.52 9.35 -6.28
C LYS A 20 3.60 8.48 -6.95
N PHE A 21 3.24 7.93 -8.10
CA PHE A 21 4.18 7.23 -8.95
C PHE A 21 5.29 8.16 -9.42
N THR A 22 6.52 7.66 -9.41
CA THR A 22 7.67 8.30 -10.09
C THR A 22 8.42 7.21 -10.85
N SER A 23 9.05 7.57 -11.97
CA SER A 23 9.90 6.66 -12.75
C SER A 23 11.05 6.10 -11.93
N SER A 24 11.58 6.88 -10.99
CA SER A 24 12.63 6.46 -10.05
C SER A 24 12.13 5.41 -9.05
N ARG A 25 10.90 5.56 -8.52
CA ARG A 25 10.35 4.66 -7.50
C ARG A 25 9.69 3.43 -8.10
N LYS A 26 9.19 3.51 -9.34
CA LYS A 26 8.45 2.45 -10.06
C LYS A 26 7.29 1.86 -9.25
N ARG A 27 6.71 2.65 -8.34
CA ARG A 27 5.57 2.29 -7.50
C ARG A 27 4.81 3.53 -7.06
N SER A 28 3.56 3.35 -6.66
CA SER A 28 2.75 4.35 -5.95
C SER A 28 2.15 3.73 -4.70
N SER A 29 1.98 4.52 -3.65
CA SER A 29 1.46 4.04 -2.37
C SER A 29 0.46 5.01 -1.79
N VAL A 30 -0.47 4.50 -0.98
CA VAL A 30 -1.43 5.29 -0.21
C VAL A 30 -1.45 4.80 1.22
N ILE A 31 -1.60 5.73 2.17
CA ILE A 31 -1.98 5.38 3.53
C ILE A 31 -3.47 5.68 3.66
N ALA A 32 -4.24 4.67 4.01
CA ALA A 32 -5.68 4.73 4.13
C ALA A 32 -6.10 4.32 5.54
N SER A 33 -7.10 5.01 6.08
CA SER A 33 -7.82 4.61 7.28
C SER A 33 -9.26 4.25 6.94
N PHE A 34 -9.76 3.21 7.57
CA PHE A 34 -11.14 2.75 7.41
C PHE A 34 -11.60 2.07 8.69
N LYS A 35 -12.92 2.05 8.91
CA LYS A 35 -13.49 1.33 10.05
C LYS A 35 -13.92 -0.05 9.60
N GLU A 36 -13.51 -1.06 10.35
CA GLU A 36 -13.91 -2.45 10.15
C GLU A 36 -14.46 -3.02 11.48
N VAL A 37 -15.39 -3.96 11.38
CA VAL A 37 -15.87 -4.71 12.53
C VAL A 37 -14.96 -5.93 12.65
N ASP A 38 -14.33 -6.10 13.80
CA ASP A 38 -13.48 -7.27 14.05
C ASP A 38 -14.32 -8.55 14.27
N GLU A 39 -13.66 -9.69 14.40
CA GLU A 39 -14.31 -10.99 14.65
C GLU A 39 -15.18 -11.01 15.92
N SER A 40 -14.95 -10.08 16.86
CA SER A 40 -15.73 -9.95 18.10
C SER A 40 -16.97 -9.06 17.95
N GLY A 41 -17.21 -8.49 16.78
CA GLY A 41 -18.29 -7.52 16.55
C GLY A 41 -17.94 -6.09 16.96
N THR A 42 -16.68 -5.81 17.32
CA THR A 42 -16.25 -4.48 17.77
C THR A 42 -15.80 -3.63 16.58
N LEU A 43 -16.35 -2.43 16.46
CA LEU A 43 -15.94 -1.46 15.45
C LEU A 43 -14.55 -0.90 15.78
N ARG A 44 -13.56 -1.14 14.92
CA ARG A 44 -12.19 -0.63 15.05
C ARG A 44 -11.81 0.26 13.88
N CYS A 45 -10.96 1.25 14.16
CA CYS A 45 -10.32 2.04 13.11
C CYS A 45 -9.00 1.37 12.73
N ARG A 46 -8.90 0.91 11.49
CA ARG A 46 -7.67 0.34 10.94
C ARG A 46 -7.01 1.35 10.02
N THR A 47 -5.69 1.43 10.10
CA THR A 47 -4.88 2.19 9.15
C THR A 47 -3.88 1.26 8.48
N ALA A 48 -3.78 1.34 7.16
CA ALA A 48 -2.89 0.49 6.38
C ALA A 48 -2.19 1.29 5.27
N LEU A 49 -0.95 0.90 4.99
CA LEU A 49 -0.21 1.27 3.79
C LEU A 49 -0.53 0.27 2.69
N PHE A 50 -1.04 0.77 1.57
CA PHE A 50 -1.17 -0.01 0.34
C PHE A 50 -0.18 0.50 -0.69
N THR A 51 0.51 -0.41 -1.37
CA THR A 51 1.46 -0.07 -2.43
C THR A 51 1.22 -0.93 -3.66
N LYS A 52 1.33 -0.31 -4.84
CA LYS A 52 1.32 -1.00 -6.13
C LYS A 52 2.53 -0.62 -6.97
N GLY A 53 3.12 -1.57 -7.69
CA GLY A 53 4.30 -1.32 -8.52
C GLY A 53 4.80 -2.57 -9.24
N ALA A 54 5.99 -2.47 -9.83
CA ALA A 54 6.65 -3.62 -10.44
C ALA A 54 6.99 -4.69 -9.39
N ASP A 55 6.94 -5.95 -9.79
CA ASP A 55 7.26 -7.14 -8.99
C ASP A 55 8.59 -7.04 -8.25
N SER A 56 9.69 -6.78 -8.98
CA SER A 56 11.03 -6.57 -8.43
C SER A 56 11.09 -5.48 -7.36
N VAL A 57 10.25 -4.45 -7.47
CA VAL A 57 10.21 -3.29 -6.57
C VAL A 57 9.41 -3.59 -5.31
N ILE A 58 8.30 -4.32 -5.45
CA ILE A 58 7.41 -4.66 -4.34
C ILE A 58 7.99 -5.82 -3.52
N ILE A 59 8.50 -6.86 -4.17
CA ILE A 59 9.00 -8.07 -3.50
C ILE A 59 10.24 -7.76 -2.65
N ALA A 60 11.15 -6.95 -3.17
CA ALA A 60 12.32 -6.48 -2.42
C ALA A 60 11.97 -5.64 -1.18
N ARG A 61 10.71 -5.22 -1.02
CA ARG A 61 10.20 -4.43 0.13
C ARG A 61 9.29 -5.23 1.05
N LEU A 62 8.98 -6.47 0.71
CA LEU A 62 8.30 -7.36 1.64
C LEU A 62 9.24 -7.67 2.82
N ALA A 63 8.66 -7.93 3.98
CA ALA A 63 9.42 -8.44 5.11
C ALA A 63 10.19 -9.71 4.70
N PRO A 64 11.43 -9.93 5.18
CA PRO A 64 12.26 -11.05 4.71
C PRO A 64 11.56 -12.41 4.76
N ARG A 65 10.79 -12.67 5.83
CA ARG A 65 9.99 -13.88 6.00
C ARG A 65 8.90 -14.10 4.94
N MET A 66 8.45 -13.03 4.28
CA MET A 66 7.39 -13.07 3.28
C MET A 66 7.91 -13.25 1.85
N GLN A 67 9.19 -12.97 1.60
CA GLN A 67 9.75 -12.93 0.23
C GLN A 67 9.74 -14.31 -0.44
N ASN A 68 9.98 -15.38 0.31
CA ASN A 68 10.10 -16.75 -0.21
C ASN A 68 8.95 -17.66 0.23
N THR A 69 7.79 -17.10 0.57
CA THR A 69 6.62 -17.91 0.91
C THR A 69 6.03 -18.55 -0.34
N ASN A 70 5.35 -19.67 -0.18
CA ASN A 70 4.62 -20.32 -1.28
C ASN A 70 3.64 -19.36 -1.97
N ALA A 71 3.02 -18.44 -1.22
CA ALA A 71 2.13 -17.43 -1.78
C ALA A 71 2.87 -16.44 -2.70
N THR A 72 4.04 -15.95 -2.29
CA THR A 72 4.86 -15.03 -3.10
C THR A 72 5.38 -15.72 -4.35
N VAL A 73 5.86 -16.96 -4.23
CA VAL A 73 6.35 -17.76 -5.38
C VAL A 73 5.23 -18.01 -6.39
N LYS A 74 4.04 -18.40 -5.93
CA LYS A 74 2.87 -18.57 -6.82
C LYS A 74 2.47 -17.27 -7.51
N SER A 75 2.45 -16.16 -6.76
CA SER A 75 2.14 -14.84 -7.33
C SER A 75 3.13 -14.44 -8.41
N LEU A 76 4.43 -14.66 -8.20
CA LEU A 76 5.47 -14.42 -9.18
C LEU A 76 5.30 -15.26 -10.46
N SER A 77 4.95 -16.54 -10.30
CA SER A 77 4.70 -17.42 -11.44
C SER A 77 3.54 -16.92 -12.29
N ALA A 78 2.42 -16.56 -11.66
CA ALA A 78 1.25 -16.03 -12.37
C ALA A 78 1.56 -14.69 -13.07
N LEU A 79 2.33 -13.81 -12.43
CA LEU A 79 2.75 -12.55 -13.04
C LEU A 79 3.64 -12.77 -14.28
N LYS A 80 4.47 -13.82 -14.29
CA LYS A 80 5.28 -14.19 -15.44
C LYS A 80 4.40 -14.68 -16.60
N GLU A 81 3.45 -15.56 -16.31
CA GLU A 81 2.48 -16.06 -17.30
C GLU A 81 1.68 -14.92 -17.92
N TYR A 82 1.14 -14.01 -17.10
CA TYR A 82 0.41 -12.84 -17.60
C TYR A 82 1.27 -11.90 -18.44
N ALA A 83 2.55 -11.76 -18.10
CA ALA A 83 3.47 -10.95 -18.89
C ALA A 83 3.80 -11.61 -20.23
N GLU A 84 3.89 -12.94 -20.29
CA GLU A 84 4.08 -13.72 -21.53
C GLU A 84 2.87 -13.54 -22.48
N ASP A 85 1.67 -13.43 -21.92
CA ASP A 85 0.42 -13.10 -22.66
C ASP A 85 0.31 -11.60 -23.05
N GLY A 86 1.32 -10.78 -22.72
CA GLY A 86 1.35 -9.35 -23.03
C GLY A 86 0.47 -8.48 -22.12
N LEU A 87 -0.02 -9.01 -21.00
CA LEU A 87 -0.81 -8.27 -20.04
C LEU A 87 0.08 -7.33 -19.20
N ARG A 88 -0.47 -6.17 -18.86
CA ARG A 88 0.18 -5.26 -17.91
C ARG A 88 -0.01 -5.78 -16.50
N THR A 89 1.08 -6.18 -15.86
CA THR A 89 1.08 -6.72 -14.51
C THR A 89 1.53 -5.68 -13.48
N LEU A 90 0.95 -5.75 -12.28
CA LEU A 90 1.38 -4.99 -11.10
C LEU A 90 1.30 -5.89 -9.87
N CYS A 91 2.28 -5.76 -8.98
CA CYS A 91 2.19 -6.32 -7.64
C CYS A 91 1.53 -5.33 -6.70
N LEU A 92 0.66 -5.85 -5.83
CA LEU A 92 0.08 -5.11 -4.72
C LEU A 92 0.59 -5.70 -3.40
N ALA A 93 0.89 -4.84 -2.44
CA ALA A 93 1.23 -5.23 -1.08
C ALA A 93 0.57 -4.29 -0.08
N GLY A 94 0.17 -4.84 1.07
CA GLY A 94 -0.43 -4.13 2.19
C GLY A 94 0.38 -4.34 3.47
N ARG A 95 0.39 -3.33 4.34
CA ARG A 95 0.89 -3.45 5.71
C ARG A 95 0.04 -2.61 6.65
N ASP A 96 -0.38 -3.19 7.76
CA ASP A 96 -1.02 -2.43 8.84
C ASP A 96 -0.02 -1.46 9.47
N LEU A 97 -0.50 -0.25 9.76
CA LEU A 97 0.28 0.80 10.37
C LEU A 97 -0.28 1.08 11.78
N PRO A 98 0.44 0.66 12.82
CA PRO A 98 0.14 1.08 14.18
C PRO A 98 0.18 2.59 14.32
N GLN A 99 -0.62 3.13 15.24
CA GLN A 99 -0.73 4.58 15.42
C GLN A 99 0.62 5.19 15.84
N GLU A 100 1.40 4.48 16.67
CA GLU A 100 2.73 4.92 17.10
C GLU A 100 3.73 5.07 15.95
N GLU A 101 3.60 4.30 14.87
CA GLU A 101 4.44 4.45 13.68
C GLU A 101 3.91 5.55 12.74
N LEU A 102 2.58 5.68 12.68
CA LEU A 102 1.88 6.55 11.74
C LEU A 102 2.09 8.04 12.06
N GLU A 103 1.90 8.44 13.31
CA GLU A 103 1.98 9.85 13.73
C GLU A 103 3.31 10.52 13.38
N PRO A 104 4.48 9.98 13.78
CA PRO A 104 5.77 10.58 13.43
C PRO A 104 6.05 10.52 11.92
N TRP A 105 5.49 9.53 11.21
CA TRP A 105 5.60 9.46 9.75
C TRP A 105 4.77 10.57 9.07
N LEU A 106 3.52 10.78 9.49
CA LEU A 106 2.64 11.82 8.93
C LEU A 106 3.20 13.22 9.17
N LYS A 107 3.80 13.47 10.33
CA LYS A 107 4.49 14.74 10.62
C LYS A 107 5.60 15.00 9.59
N ARG A 108 6.52 14.05 9.40
CA ARG A 108 7.60 14.13 8.41
C ARG A 108 7.07 14.30 6.99
N TYR A 109 6.02 13.57 6.63
CA TYR A 109 5.37 13.70 5.32
C TYR A 109 4.77 15.10 5.10
N SER A 110 4.11 15.67 6.12
CA SER A 110 3.56 17.02 6.06
C SER A 110 4.65 18.08 5.91
N GLU A 111 5.72 17.98 6.69
CA GLU A 111 6.90 18.86 6.59
C GLU A 111 7.53 18.79 5.20
N ALA A 112 7.76 17.58 4.68
CA ALA A 112 8.27 17.38 3.33
C ALA A 112 7.35 17.99 2.26
N ARG A 113 6.03 17.83 2.42
CA ARG A 113 5.03 18.35 1.46
C ARG A 113 4.98 19.87 1.43
N CYS A 114 5.19 20.52 2.57
CA CYS A 114 5.23 21.98 2.71
C CYS A 114 6.60 22.59 2.39
N ALA A 115 7.64 21.78 2.16
CA ALA A 115 8.95 22.27 1.81
C ALA A 115 8.93 23.02 0.47
N THR A 116 9.48 24.24 0.45
CA THR A 116 9.60 25.08 -0.74
C THR A 116 10.81 24.69 -1.61
N GLN A 117 11.82 24.06 -1.02
CA GLN A 117 13.02 23.55 -1.68
C GLN A 117 13.11 22.01 -1.53
N ASP A 118 13.62 21.34 -2.57
CA ASP A 118 13.89 19.90 -2.61
C ASP A 118 12.73 18.98 -2.18
N ARG A 119 11.48 19.47 -2.32
CA ARG A 119 10.26 18.76 -1.94
C ARG A 119 10.20 17.33 -2.47
N GLN A 120 10.63 17.11 -3.71
CA GLN A 120 10.57 15.80 -4.35
C GLN A 120 11.60 14.81 -3.79
N ALA A 121 12.72 15.29 -3.25
CA ALA A 121 13.72 14.45 -2.60
C ALA A 121 13.35 14.13 -1.15
N ARG A 122 12.58 15.01 -0.49
CA ARG A 122 12.09 14.83 0.88
C ARG A 122 10.86 13.90 0.98
N LEU A 123 10.22 13.56 -0.15
CA LEU A 123 9.02 12.70 -0.29
C LEU A 123 9.35 11.31 -0.83
#